data_AF-A0A918C8C3-F1
#
_entry.id   AF-A0A918C8C3-F1
#
_cell.length_a   1.000
_cell.length_b   1.000
_cell.length_c   1.000
_cell.angle_alpha   90.00
_cell.angle_beta   90.00
_cell.angle_gamma   90.00
#
_symmetry.space_group_name_H-M   'P 1'
#
loop_
_entity.id
_entity.type
_entity.pdbx_description
1 polymer ?
#
loop_
_entity_poly.entity_id
_entity_poly.type
_entity_poly.pdbx_seq_one_letter_code
_entity_poly.pdbx_strand_id
1 'polypeptide(L)'
;MNPSDLSARLVVYNIRHAPPAGFTAVSIGRAMPGRSGSVLGNPFRVGARVAQGEAAAASLPWLRAQDLAGGKERHELLRLTHRLLAGERLALGCWCALQVCHGNHVRTAVLGLAAQQRTQNAAEVAGCSSSLGPMR
;
A
#
# COMPACT_ATOMS: atom_id res chain seq x y z
N MET A 1 4.51 14.76 -12.28
CA MET A 1 4.07 13.34 -12.38
C MET A 1 2.59 13.27 -11.97
N ASN A 2 1.69 12.92 -12.91
CA ASN A 2 0.24 12.96 -12.70
C ASN A 2 -0.22 11.90 -11.67
N PRO A 3 -1.19 12.14 -10.76
CA PRO A 3 -1.74 11.12 -9.86
C PRO A 3 -2.14 9.80 -10.54
N SER A 4 -2.62 9.86 -11.79
CA SER A 4 -2.95 8.68 -12.61
C SER A 4 -1.77 7.73 -12.85
N ASP A 5 -0.55 8.25 -12.83
CA ASP A 5 0.67 7.48 -13.08
C ASP A 5 1.07 6.60 -11.87
N LEU A 6 0.86 7.06 -10.63
CA LEU A 6 1.12 6.22 -9.45
C LEU A 6 0.18 5.02 -9.39
N SER A 7 -1.09 5.22 -9.72
CA SER A 7 -2.10 4.16 -9.74
C SER A 7 -1.73 3.06 -10.75
N ALA A 8 -1.18 3.42 -11.91
CA ALA A 8 -0.73 2.46 -12.93
C ALA A 8 0.53 1.67 -12.52
N ARG A 9 1.33 2.21 -11.60
CA ARG A 9 2.56 1.58 -11.10
C ARG A 9 2.36 0.72 -9.86
N LEU A 10 1.16 0.67 -9.29
CA LEU A 10 0.83 -0.18 -8.16
C LEU A 10 -0.38 -1.06 -8.50
N VAL A 11 -0.17 -2.37 -8.58
CA VAL A 11 -1.23 -3.34 -8.94
C VAL A 11 -1.37 -4.40 -7.86
N VAL A 12 -2.56 -5.03 -7.77
CA VAL A 12 -2.79 -6.22 -6.95
C VAL A 12 -2.93 -7.41 -7.89
N TYR A 13 -2.25 -8.52 -7.60
CA TYR A 13 -2.28 -9.72 -8.45
C TYR A 13 -2.42 -11.00 -7.62
N ASN A 14 -2.92 -12.08 -8.26
CA ASN A 14 -2.94 -13.39 -7.64
C ASN A 14 -1.52 -13.98 -7.61
N ILE A 15 -1.03 -14.26 -6.40
CA ILE A 15 0.33 -14.73 -6.15
C ILE A 15 0.65 -16.12 -6.73
N ARG A 16 -0.37 -16.85 -7.22
CA ARG A 16 -0.22 -18.12 -7.96
C ARG A 16 0.23 -17.92 -9.41
N HIS A 17 0.20 -16.69 -9.91
CA HIS A 17 0.67 -16.35 -11.25
C HIS A 17 1.97 -15.55 -11.16
N ALA A 18 2.69 -15.44 -12.27
CA ALA A 18 3.79 -14.51 -12.36
C ALA A 18 3.29 -13.06 -12.16
N PRO A 19 4.06 -12.18 -11.51
CA PRO A 19 3.74 -10.76 -11.51
C PRO A 19 3.73 -10.22 -12.94
N PRO A 20 2.97 -9.15 -13.24
CA PRO A 20 3.03 -8.51 -14.55
C PRO A 20 4.46 -8.10 -14.92
N ALA A 21 4.80 -8.21 -16.20
CA ALA A 21 6.15 -7.88 -16.67
C ALA A 21 6.56 -6.45 -16.28
N GLY A 22 7.80 -6.31 -15.79
CA GLY A 22 8.34 -5.04 -15.32
C GLY A 22 7.84 -4.58 -13.94
N PHE A 23 7.07 -5.40 -13.21
CA PHE A 23 6.70 -5.12 -11.83
C PHE A 23 7.52 -5.97 -10.84
N THR A 24 7.96 -5.34 -9.76
CA THR A 24 8.56 -6.03 -8.62
C THR A 24 7.46 -6.64 -7.75
N ALA A 25 7.51 -7.96 -7.57
CA ALA A 25 6.58 -8.66 -6.70
C ALA A 25 6.82 -8.35 -5.22
N VAL A 26 5.75 -8.05 -4.49
CA VAL A 26 5.74 -7.86 -3.04
C VAL A 26 4.63 -8.71 -2.44
N SER A 27 4.95 -9.65 -1.55
CA SER A 27 3.92 -10.44 -0.89
C SER A 27 3.26 -9.63 0.24
N ILE A 28 1.92 -9.58 0.21
CA ILE A 28 1.08 -8.97 1.27
C ILE A 28 0.14 -10.00 1.89
N GLY A 29 0.42 -11.28 1.66
CA GLY A 29 -0.38 -12.41 2.14
C GLY A 29 0.01 -12.83 3.56
N ARG A 30 -0.80 -13.71 4.15
CA ARG A 30 -0.45 -14.40 5.39
C ARG A 30 0.70 -15.39 5.17
N ALA A 31 1.27 -15.87 6.28
CA ALA A 31 2.19 -17.00 6.25
C ALA A 31 1.49 -18.25 5.69
N MET A 32 2.20 -18.98 4.86
CA MET A 32 1.77 -20.26 4.27
C MET A 32 2.95 -21.25 4.30
N PRO A 33 2.72 -22.56 4.18
CA PRO A 33 3.81 -23.52 4.05
C PRO A 33 4.80 -23.09 2.96
N GLY A 34 6.08 -22.96 3.31
CA GLY A 34 7.14 -22.52 2.39
C GLY A 34 7.16 -21.02 2.03
N ARG A 35 6.33 -20.19 2.67
CA ARG A 35 6.30 -18.74 2.39
C ARG A 35 6.01 -17.91 3.66
N SER A 36 6.95 -17.04 4.01
CA SER A 36 6.81 -16.11 5.13
C SER A 36 5.61 -15.18 4.96
N GLY A 37 4.94 -14.89 6.06
CA GLY A 37 3.82 -13.95 6.08
C GLY A 37 4.27 -12.49 6.02
N SER A 38 3.43 -11.65 5.43
CA SER A 38 3.56 -10.20 5.50
C SER A 38 2.87 -9.66 6.75
N VAL A 39 3.41 -8.57 7.31
CA VAL A 39 2.74 -7.78 8.35
C VAL A 39 1.42 -7.18 7.84
N LEU A 40 1.27 -7.01 6.53
CA LEU A 40 0.02 -6.57 5.88
C LEU A 40 -0.91 -7.73 5.51
N GLY A 41 -0.62 -8.95 5.95
CA GLY A 41 -1.48 -10.10 5.76
C GLY A 41 -2.84 -9.91 6.45
N ASN A 42 -3.94 -10.20 5.75
CA ASN A 42 -5.27 -10.10 6.32
C ASN A 42 -5.40 -10.99 7.58
N PRO A 43 -5.66 -10.44 8.78
CA PRO A 43 -5.81 -11.23 10.00
C PRO A 43 -7.09 -12.07 9.99
N PHE A 44 -8.10 -11.67 9.23
CA PHE A 44 -9.37 -12.38 9.12
C PHE A 44 -9.24 -13.57 8.16
N ARG A 45 -9.54 -14.77 8.67
CA ARG A 45 -9.43 -16.02 7.92
C ARG A 45 -10.75 -16.35 7.23
N VAL A 46 -10.67 -16.69 5.96
CA VAL A 46 -11.78 -17.27 5.20
C VAL A 46 -12.00 -18.70 5.68
N GLY A 47 -13.25 -19.09 5.90
CA GLY A 47 -13.60 -20.42 6.39
C GLY A 47 -15.11 -20.65 6.37
N ALA A 48 -15.56 -21.71 7.04
CA ALA A 48 -16.96 -22.15 7.01
C ALA A 48 -18.00 -21.09 7.42
N ARG A 49 -17.58 -20.05 8.17
CA ARG A 49 -18.46 -18.99 8.67
C ARG A 49 -18.11 -17.58 8.18
N VAL A 50 -17.02 -17.44 7.41
CA VAL A 50 -16.53 -16.13 6.97
C VAL A 50 -16.22 -16.21 5.49
N ALA A 51 -17.04 -15.55 4.69
CA ALA A 51 -16.83 -15.48 3.25
C ALA A 51 -15.60 -14.61 2.92
N GLN A 52 -15.03 -14.80 1.73
CA GLN A 52 -13.87 -14.02 1.30
C GLN A 52 -14.12 -12.51 1.32
N GLY A 53 -15.30 -12.08 0.86
CA GLY A 53 -15.69 -10.67 0.87
C GLY A 53 -15.79 -10.08 2.27
N GLU A 54 -16.30 -10.86 3.24
CA GLU A 54 -16.41 -10.44 4.64
C GLU A 54 -15.04 -10.28 5.29
N ALA A 55 -14.15 -11.26 5.09
CA ALA A 55 -12.78 -11.18 5.58
C ALA A 55 -12.03 -9.99 4.97
N ALA A 56 -12.25 -9.70 3.68
CA ALA A 56 -11.67 -8.52 3.02
C ALA A 56 -12.26 -7.22 3.59
N ALA A 57 -13.59 -7.13 3.74
CA ALA A 57 -14.26 -5.94 4.28
C ALA A 57 -13.80 -5.65 5.73
N ALA A 58 -13.70 -6.67 6.58
CA ALA A 58 -13.20 -6.53 7.95
C ALA A 58 -11.74 -6.05 8.01
N SER A 59 -10.93 -6.35 6.99
CA SER A 59 -9.53 -5.93 6.96
C SER A 59 -9.34 -4.42 6.81
N LEU A 60 -10.32 -3.69 6.25
CA LEU A 60 -10.21 -2.23 6.07
C LEU A 60 -10.17 -1.45 7.40
N PRO A 61 -11.15 -1.58 8.33
CA PRO A 61 -11.08 -0.89 9.61
C PRO A 61 -9.88 -1.33 10.45
N TRP A 62 -9.49 -2.61 10.38
CA TRP A 62 -8.26 -3.09 11.01
C TRP A 62 -7.02 -2.39 10.46
N LEU A 63 -6.85 -2.34 9.13
CA LEU A 63 -5.69 -1.70 8.50
C LEU A 63 -5.59 -0.21 8.87
N ARG A 64 -6.73 0.48 8.93
CA ARG A 64 -6.79 1.89 9.38
C ARG A 64 -6.34 2.03 10.83
N ALA A 65 -6.80 1.15 11.72
CA ALA A 65 -6.35 1.17 13.12
C ALA A 65 -4.84 0.93 13.23
N GLN A 66 -4.29 -0.02 12.46
CA GLN A 66 -2.85 -0.29 12.44
C GLN A 66 -2.03 0.87 11.87
N ASP A 67 -2.54 1.55 10.84
CA ASP A 67 -1.89 2.74 10.28
C ASP A 67 -1.84 3.87 11.32
N LEU A 68 -2.95 4.13 12.01
CA LEU A 68 -3.02 5.15 13.07
C LEU A 68 -2.13 4.81 14.28
N ALA A 69 -2.01 3.53 14.62
CA ALA A 69 -1.19 3.07 15.74
C ALA A 69 0.32 3.27 15.53
N GLY A 70 0.78 3.55 14.30
CA GLY A 70 2.19 3.81 14.05
C GLY A 70 3.11 2.59 14.08
N GLY A 71 2.54 1.38 14.05
CA GLY A 71 3.30 0.14 14.22
C GLY A 71 4.00 -0.37 12.95
N LYS A 72 4.38 -1.65 12.98
CA LYS A 72 5.04 -2.35 11.87
C LYS A 72 4.24 -2.29 10.56
N GLU A 73 2.91 -2.31 10.61
CA GLU A 73 2.07 -2.20 9.43
C GLU A 73 2.18 -0.80 8.80
N ARG A 74 2.16 0.28 9.60
CA ARG A 74 2.40 1.63 9.10
C ARG A 74 3.78 1.75 8.47
N HIS A 75 4.82 1.24 9.12
CA HIS A 75 6.17 1.25 8.57
C HIS A 75 6.25 0.53 7.22
N GLU A 76 5.56 -0.61 7.08
CA GLU A 76 5.51 -1.32 5.81
C GLU A 76 4.73 -0.54 4.75
N LEU A 77 3.60 0.08 5.09
CA LEU A 77 2.87 0.97 4.17
C LEU A 77 3.75 2.13 3.68
N LEU A 78 4.45 2.81 4.59
CA LEU A 78 5.37 3.91 4.25
C LEU A 78 6.54 3.41 3.39
N ARG A 79 7.09 2.22 3.67
CA ARG A 79 8.15 1.61 2.85
C ARG A 79 7.67 1.37 1.42
N LEU A 80 6.46 0.86 1.23
CA LEU A 80 5.86 0.67 -0.09
C LEU A 80 5.59 2.00 -0.79
N THR A 81 5.10 3.00 -0.04
CA THR A 81 4.89 4.37 -0.55
C THR A 81 6.21 4.98 -1.05
N HIS A 82 7.30 4.88 -0.30
CA HIS A 82 8.60 5.41 -0.71
C HIS A 82 9.11 4.74 -1.99
N ARG A 83 9.02 3.42 -2.09
CA ARG A 83 9.40 2.68 -3.31
C ARG A 83 8.59 3.12 -4.54
N LEU A 84 7.28 3.28 -4.37
CA LEU A 84 6.40 3.76 -5.43
C LEU A 84 6.74 5.19 -5.87
N LEU A 85 6.99 6.08 -4.90
CA LEU A 85 7.39 7.47 -5.18
C LEU A 85 8.77 7.57 -5.84
N ALA A 86 9.68 6.63 -5.53
CA ALA A 86 10.98 6.50 -6.17
C ALA A 86 10.91 5.99 -7.63
N GLY A 87 9.71 5.69 -8.15
CA GLY A 87 9.52 5.29 -9.55
C GLY A 87 9.24 3.80 -9.73
N GLU A 88 9.35 2.98 -8.69
CA GLU A 88 9.21 1.54 -8.81
C GLU A 88 7.79 1.12 -9.18
N ARG A 89 7.67 0.07 -9.99
CA ARG A 89 6.40 -0.59 -10.35
C ARG A 89 6.21 -1.78 -9.41
N LEU A 90 5.21 -1.74 -8.55
CA LEU A 90 5.00 -2.73 -7.49
C LEU A 90 3.75 -3.59 -7.77
N ALA A 91 3.92 -4.91 -7.70
CA ALA A 91 2.84 -5.87 -7.76
C ALA A 91 2.59 -6.47 -6.38
N LEU A 92 1.48 -6.09 -5.75
CA LEU A 92 1.06 -6.60 -4.44
C LEU A 92 0.42 -7.98 -4.59
N GLY A 93 1.16 -9.01 -4.21
CA GLY A 93 0.76 -10.40 -4.32
C GLY A 93 -0.10 -10.83 -3.15
N CYS A 94 -1.34 -11.22 -3.45
CA CYS A 94 -2.26 -11.84 -2.50
C CYS A 94 -2.88 -13.09 -3.12
N TRP A 95 -3.12 -14.13 -2.32
CA TRP A 95 -3.79 -15.35 -2.78
C TRP A 95 -5.24 -15.11 -3.23
N CYS A 96 -5.94 -14.18 -2.57
CA CYS A 96 -7.36 -13.91 -2.77
C CYS A 96 -7.69 -13.10 -4.04
N ALA A 97 -6.71 -12.41 -4.63
CA ALA A 97 -6.91 -11.70 -5.91
C ALA A 97 -7.29 -12.71 -7.01
N LEU A 98 -8.06 -12.41 -8.06
CA LEU A 98 -8.62 -11.14 -8.55
C LEU A 98 -10.02 -10.83 -8.01
N GLN A 99 -10.52 -11.61 -7.06
CA GLN A 99 -11.80 -11.39 -6.39
C GLN A 99 -11.67 -10.29 -5.32
N VAL A 100 -12.76 -9.99 -4.59
CA VAL A 100 -12.73 -9.04 -3.45
C VAL A 100 -11.60 -9.45 -2.49
N CYS A 101 -10.62 -8.57 -2.32
CA CYS A 101 -9.32 -8.90 -1.73
C CYS A 101 -8.83 -7.76 -0.85
N HIS A 102 -8.22 -8.08 0.31
CA HIS A 102 -7.62 -7.09 1.20
C HIS A 102 -6.49 -6.28 0.55
N GLY A 103 -5.85 -6.86 -0.48
CA GLY A 103 -4.81 -6.18 -1.24
C GLY A 103 -5.28 -4.89 -1.88
N ASN A 104 -6.57 -4.76 -2.20
CA ASN A 104 -7.13 -3.50 -2.70
C ASN A 104 -7.11 -2.42 -1.61
N HIS A 105 -7.35 -2.76 -0.35
CA HIS A 105 -7.25 -1.82 0.76
C HIS A 105 -5.81 -1.39 1.01
N VAL A 106 -4.85 -2.32 0.97
CA VAL A 106 -3.41 -2.00 1.06
C VAL A 106 -3.01 -1.06 -0.08
N ARG A 107 -3.40 -1.37 -1.32
CA ARG A 107 -3.16 -0.52 -2.49
C ARG A 107 -3.69 0.90 -2.28
N THR A 108 -4.94 1.03 -1.84
CA THR A 108 -5.56 2.33 -1.57
C THR A 108 -4.82 3.10 -0.49
N ALA A 109 -4.40 2.43 0.60
CA ALA A 109 -3.64 3.06 1.67
C ALA A 109 -2.28 3.60 1.17
N VAL A 110 -1.52 2.81 0.42
CA VAL A 110 -0.23 3.22 -0.15
C VAL A 110 -0.38 4.43 -1.09
N LEU A 111 -1.41 4.42 -1.95
CA LEU A 111 -1.70 5.55 -2.85
C LEU A 111 -2.12 6.81 -2.08
N GLY A 112 -2.93 6.65 -1.02
CA GLY A 112 -3.33 7.77 -0.16
C GLY A 112 -2.14 8.42 0.55
N LEU A 113 -1.25 7.62 1.14
CA LEU A 113 -0.02 8.09 1.78
C LEU A 113 0.91 8.78 0.78
N ALA A 114 1.03 8.24 -0.44
CA ALA A 114 1.84 8.86 -1.50
C ALA A 114 1.29 10.24 -1.91
N ALA A 115 -0.03 10.40 -1.96
CA ALA A 115 -0.66 11.68 -2.24
C ALA A 115 -0.41 12.69 -1.11
N GLN A 116 -0.56 12.26 0.15
CA GLN A 116 -0.31 13.10 1.33
C GLN A 116 1.14 13.61 1.38
N GLN A 117 2.13 12.74 1.19
CA GLN A 117 3.55 13.14 1.19
C GLN A 117 3.86 14.16 0.09
N ARG A 118 3.27 14.02 -1.10
CA ARG A 118 3.46 15.00 -2.17
C ARG A 118 2.88 16.36 -1.80
N THR A 119 1.71 16.41 -1.17
CA THR A 119 1.10 17.66 -0.69
C THR A 119 1.95 18.31 0.39
N GLN A 120 2.46 17.53 1.35
CA GLN A 120 3.35 18.02 2.42
C GLN A 120 4.63 18.62 1.83
N ASN A 121 5.32 17.88 0.96
CA ASN A 121 6.56 18.36 0.32
C ASN A 121 6.32 19.63 -0.51
N ALA A 122 5.19 19.73 -1.22
CA ALA A 122 4.86 20.93 -1.99
C ALA A 122 4.60 22.15 -1.10
N ALA A 123 3.93 21.96 0.04
CA ALA A 123 3.68 23.02 1.01
C ALA A 123 4.98 23.53 1.66
N GLU A 124 5.92 22.64 1.99
CA GLU A 124 7.22 23.00 2.55
C GLU A 124 8.07 23.83 1.58
N VAL A 125 8.11 23.44 0.30
CA VAL A 125 8.83 24.19 -0.75
C VAL A 125 8.21 25.58 -0.96
N ALA A 126 6.88 25.69 -0.93
CA ALA A 126 6.19 26.96 -1.04
C ALA A 126 6.46 27.88 0.16
N GLY A 127 6.53 27.33 1.38
CA GLY A 127 6.83 28.08 2.61
C GLY A 127 8.29 28.56 2.73
N CYS A 128 9.25 27.81 2.19
CA CYS A 128 10.68 28.19 2.22
C CYS A 128 11.02 29.38 1.29
N SER A 129 10.21 29.61 0.25
CA SER A 129 10.39 30.76 -0.66
C SER A 129 10.05 32.13 -0.03
N SER A 130 9.48 32.18 1.18
CA SER A 130 9.04 33.43 1.82
C SER A 130 10.06 34.06 2.79
N SER A 131 11.20 33.42 3.07
CA SER A 131 12.18 33.92 4.06
C SER A 131 13.39 34.67 3.49
N LEU A 132 13.47 34.89 2.18
CA LEU A 132 14.47 35.77 1.57
C LEU A 132 13.93 37.21 1.46
N GLY A 133 13.82 37.87 2.61
CA GLY A 133 13.60 39.32 2.66
C GLY A 133 14.84 40.08 2.18
N PRO A 134 14.69 41.28 1.57
CA PRO A 134 15.81 42.04 1.03
C PRO A 134 16.76 42.43 2.16
N MET A 135 18.03 42.00 2.06
CA MET A 135 19.13 42.59 2.83
C MET A 135 19.22 44.06 2.44
N ARG A 136 19.00 44.94 3.42
CA ARG A 136 19.30 46.37 3.33
C ARG A 136 20.77 46.60 3.65
#